data_AF-A0A2E8TMC6-F1
#
_entry.id   AF-A0A2E8TMC6-F1
#
_cell.length_a   1.000
_cell.length_b   1.000
_cell.length_c   1.000
_cell.angle_alpha   90.00
_cell.angle_beta   90.00
_cell.angle_gamma   90.00
#
_symmetry.space_group_name_H-M   'P 1'
#
loop_
_entity.id
_entity.type
_entity.pdbx_description
1 polymer ?
#
loop_
_entity_poly.entity_id
_entity_poly.type
_entity_poly.pdbx_seq_one_letter_code
_entity_poly.pdbx_strand_id
1 'polypeptide(L)'
;MSLYSLQKFLYELNRDESIQRQYKEDIESLLSKYTLTDEESNALRTGDIGLLYVLGVNGQILMHFAAFLGVEWFDYLDKMRDGIKDHGAVRDGVYAMTGGGKSFTTEEEGR
;
A
#
# COMPACT_ATOMS: atom_id res chain seq x y z
N MET A 1 14.39 8.64 1.94
CA MET A 1 13.49 7.75 2.71
C MET A 1 13.15 6.59 1.80
N SER A 2 13.03 5.37 2.33
CA SER A 2 13.08 4.18 1.48
C SER A 2 11.75 3.46 1.51
N LEU A 3 11.12 3.33 0.33
CA LEU A 3 10.04 2.39 0.04
C LEU A 3 10.30 0.99 0.65
N TYR A 4 11.57 0.62 0.83
CA TYR A 4 11.97 -0.56 1.59
C TYR A 4 11.37 -0.63 3.00
N SER A 5 11.44 0.44 3.80
CA SER A 5 10.91 0.45 5.18
C SER A 5 9.40 0.18 5.20
N LEU A 6 8.66 0.84 4.32
CA LEU A 6 7.21 0.68 4.17
C LEU A 6 6.85 -0.75 3.74
N GLN A 7 7.52 -1.27 2.71
CA GLN A 7 7.28 -2.64 2.25
C GLN A 7 7.71 -3.69 3.30
N LYS A 8 8.78 -3.43 4.05
CA LYS A 8 9.24 -4.31 5.13
C LYS A 8 8.20 -4.37 6.25
N PHE A 9 7.65 -3.23 6.68
CA PHE A 9 6.55 -3.19 7.64
C PHE A 9 5.39 -4.09 7.20
N LEU A 10 4.91 -3.89 5.96
CA LEU A 10 3.76 -4.66 5.46
C LEU A 10 4.09 -6.14 5.30
N TYR A 11 5.31 -6.47 4.85
CA TYR A 11 5.77 -7.86 4.76
C TYR A 11 5.78 -8.54 6.14
N GLU A 12 6.28 -7.88 7.18
CA GLU A 12 6.32 -8.42 8.54
C GLU A 12 4.90 -8.56 9.12
N LEU A 13 4.06 -7.53 8.97
CA LEU A 13 2.66 -7.56 9.38
C LEU A 13 1.88 -8.70 8.73
N ASN A 14 2.09 -8.95 7.44
CA ASN A 14 1.41 -10.02 6.71
C ASN A 14 1.80 -11.44 7.17
N ARG A 15 2.86 -11.59 7.98
CA ARG A 15 3.43 -12.90 8.34
C ARG A 15 3.50 -13.16 9.84
N ASP A 16 3.40 -12.14 10.68
CA ASP A 16 3.57 -12.25 12.12
C ASP A 16 2.30 -11.80 12.87
N GLU A 17 1.63 -12.74 13.51
CA GLU A 17 0.42 -12.47 14.30
C GLU A 17 0.67 -11.53 15.47
N SER A 18 1.89 -11.48 16.02
CA SER A 18 2.23 -10.55 17.09
C SER A 18 2.24 -9.10 16.59
N ILE A 19 2.73 -8.88 15.37
CA ILE A 19 2.71 -7.58 14.71
C ILE A 19 1.28 -7.20 14.34
N GLN A 20 0.47 -8.15 13.87
CA GLN A 20 -0.95 -7.93 13.60
C GLN A 20 -1.74 -7.53 14.85
N ARG A 21 -1.47 -8.18 16.00
CA ARG A 21 -2.06 -7.78 17.29
C ARG A 21 -1.61 -6.39 17.68
N GLN A 22 -0.30 -6.12 17.60
CA GLN A 22 0.24 -4.80 17.93
C GLN A 22 -0.34 -3.70 17.02
N TYR A 23 -0.53 -3.97 15.73
CA TYR A 23 -1.18 -3.03 14.81
C TYR A 23 -2.59 -2.64 15.29
N LYS A 24 -3.36 -3.59 15.81
CA LYS A 24 -4.73 -3.35 16.30
C LYS A 24 -4.77 -2.67 17.67
N GLU A 25 -3.80 -2.94 18.51
CA GLU A 25 -3.77 -2.48 19.92
C GLU A 25 -3.02 -1.16 20.10
N ASP A 26 -1.88 -1.00 19.44
CA ASP A 26 -0.98 0.16 19.57
C ASP A 26 -0.12 0.34 18.30
N ILE A 27 -0.76 0.91 17.27
CA ILE A 27 -0.12 1.20 15.99
C ILE A 27 0.99 2.26 16.12
N GLU A 28 0.91 3.18 17.08
CA GLU A 28 1.92 4.24 17.27
C GLU A 28 3.26 3.65 17.68
N SER A 29 3.24 2.81 18.71
CA SER A 29 4.44 2.12 19.15
C SER A 29 5.01 1.25 18.04
N LEU A 30 4.15 0.58 17.26
CA LEU A 30 4.59 -0.25 16.14
C LEU A 30 5.27 0.58 15.05
N LEU A 31 4.64 1.66 14.57
CA LEU A 31 5.19 2.51 13.51
C LEU A 31 6.51 3.17 13.91
N SER A 32 6.68 3.52 15.19
CA SER A 32 7.93 4.11 15.71
C SER A 32 9.18 3.23 15.54
N LYS A 33 9.00 1.92 15.28
CA LYS A 33 10.09 0.97 15.02
C LYS A 33 10.64 1.04 13.59
N TYR A 34 9.98 1.79 12.71
CA TYR A 34 10.31 1.88 11.29
C TYR A 34 10.69 3.32 10.93
N THR A 35 11.62 3.47 9.99
CA THR A 35 11.95 4.78 9.42
C THR A 35 10.97 5.07 8.29
N LEU A 36 9.86 5.72 8.63
CA LEU A 36 8.78 6.08 7.73
C LEU A 36 8.62 7.60 7.66
N THR A 37 8.07 8.10 6.55
CA THR A 37 7.61 9.48 6.45
C THR A 37 6.30 9.67 7.24
N ASP A 38 5.91 10.93 7.48
CA ASP A 38 4.59 11.24 8.04
C ASP A 38 3.45 10.77 7.11
N GLU A 39 3.63 10.89 5.79
CA GLU A 39 2.65 10.44 4.79
C GLU A 39 2.51 8.92 4.79
N GLU A 40 3.62 8.18 4.83
CA GLU A 40 3.63 6.71 4.91
C GLU A 40 2.99 6.22 6.22
N SER A 41 3.37 6.84 7.34
CA SER A 41 2.84 6.51 8.66
C SER A 41 1.34 6.78 8.75
N ASN A 42 0.87 7.89 8.15
CA ASN A 42 -0.54 8.20 8.07
C ASN A 42 -1.30 7.19 7.18
N ALA A 43 -0.75 6.84 6.02
CA ALA A 43 -1.37 5.86 5.12
C ALA A 43 -1.52 4.48 5.77
N LEU A 44 -0.51 4.04 6.53
CA LEU A 44 -0.60 2.80 7.32
C LEU A 44 -1.64 2.92 8.43
N ARG A 45 -1.74 4.07 9.11
CA ARG A 45 -2.69 4.28 10.21
C ARG A 45 -4.13 4.27 9.77
N THR A 46 -4.43 4.91 8.64
CA THR A 46 -5.79 4.99 8.09
C THR A 46 -6.14 3.76 7.25
N GLY A 47 -5.17 2.89 6.95
CA GLY A 47 -5.37 1.76 6.04
C GLY A 47 -5.65 2.23 4.61
N ASP A 48 -5.03 3.33 4.19
CA ASP A 48 -5.25 3.92 2.86
C ASP A 48 -4.54 3.11 1.78
N ILE A 49 -5.25 2.12 1.26
CA ILE A 49 -4.78 1.23 0.19
C ILE A 49 -4.38 2.02 -1.06
N GLY A 50 -5.15 3.06 -1.41
CA GLY A 50 -4.90 3.87 -2.61
C GLY A 50 -3.59 4.64 -2.51
N LEU A 51 -3.40 5.33 -1.38
CA LEU A 51 -2.17 6.06 -1.11
C LEU A 51 -0.96 5.12 -1.00
N LEU A 52 -1.07 3.98 -0.29
CA LEU A 52 0.00 2.99 -0.19
C LEU A 52 0.43 2.46 -1.56
N TYR A 53 -0.53 2.24 -2.47
CA TYR A 53 -0.23 1.86 -3.85
C TYR A 53 0.51 2.98 -4.60
N VAL A 54 0.03 4.22 -4.51
CA VAL A 54 0.67 5.39 -5.16
C VAL A 54 2.08 5.66 -4.60
N LEU A 55 2.32 5.38 -3.32
CA LEU A 55 3.65 5.44 -2.71
C LEU A 55 4.62 4.37 -3.24
N GLY A 56 4.13 3.38 -4.00
CA GLY A 56 4.95 2.40 -4.70
C GLY A 56 4.99 1.02 -4.06
N VAL A 57 4.15 0.75 -3.06
CA VAL A 57 4.08 -0.57 -2.42
C VAL A 57 3.69 -1.62 -3.47
N ASN A 58 4.43 -2.73 -3.49
CA ASN A 58 4.11 -3.87 -4.35
C ASN A 58 2.68 -4.40 -4.09
N GLY A 59 1.88 -4.54 -5.15
CA GLY A 59 0.49 -4.97 -5.08
C GLY A 59 0.24 -6.35 -4.46
N GLN A 60 1.21 -7.27 -4.49
CA GLN A 60 1.04 -8.58 -3.81
C GLN A 60 1.14 -8.42 -2.28
N ILE A 61 2.09 -7.61 -1.81
CA ILE A 61 2.24 -7.30 -0.38
C ILE A 61 1.02 -6.51 0.10
N LEU A 62 0.58 -5.53 -0.70
CA LEU A 62 -0.56 -4.69 -0.37
C LEU A 62 -1.87 -5.46 -0.33
N MET A 63 -2.06 -6.44 -1.22
CA MET A 63 -3.25 -7.30 -1.24
C MET A 63 -3.43 -8.06 0.09
N HIS A 64 -2.35 -8.62 0.65
CA HIS A 64 -2.43 -9.31 1.94
C HIS A 64 -2.76 -8.35 3.10
N PHE A 65 -2.27 -7.11 3.04
CA PHE A 65 -2.62 -6.10 4.03
C PHE A 65 -4.08 -5.66 3.91
N ALA A 66 -4.59 -5.49 2.69
CA ALA A 66 -6.00 -5.20 2.43
C ALA A 66 -6.89 -6.33 2.98
N ALA A 67 -6.53 -7.59 2.75
CA ALA A 67 -7.23 -8.74 3.32
C ALA A 67 -7.19 -8.74 4.86
N PHE A 68 -6.06 -8.37 5.47
CA PHE A 68 -5.95 -8.21 6.93
C PHE A 68 -6.90 -7.12 7.48
N LEU A 69 -7.14 -6.05 6.71
CA LEU A 69 -8.12 -5.01 7.03
C LEU A 69 -9.58 -5.41 6.71
N GLY A 70 -9.81 -6.60 6.15
CA GLY A 70 -11.14 -7.08 5.77
C GLY A 70 -11.67 -6.47 4.47
N VAL A 71 -10.77 -5.98 3.59
CA VAL A 71 -11.13 -5.47 2.26
C VAL A 71 -11.22 -6.63 1.28
N GLU A 72 -12.35 -6.75 0.60
CA GLU A 72 -12.59 -7.77 -0.42
C GLU A 72 -11.79 -7.49 -1.71
N TRP A 73 -11.59 -8.53 -2.53
CA TRP A 73 -10.73 -8.44 -3.72
C TRP A 73 -11.13 -7.33 -4.71
N PHE A 74 -12.42 -7.20 -5.03
CA PHE A 74 -12.87 -6.17 -5.97
C PHE A 74 -12.75 -4.76 -5.37
N ASP A 75 -13.06 -4.61 -4.08
CA ASP A 75 -12.88 -3.35 -3.35
C ASP A 75 -11.40 -2.93 -3.29
N TYR A 76 -10.50 -3.90 -3.16
CA TYR A 76 -9.05 -3.66 -3.21
C TYR A 76 -8.62 -3.09 -4.56
N LEU A 77 -9.10 -3.66 -5.67
CA LEU A 77 -8.81 -3.16 -7.02
C LEU A 77 -9.35 -1.75 -7.22
N ASP A 78 -10.59 -1.49 -6.77
CA ASP A 78 -11.20 -0.16 -6.90
C ASP A 78 -10.48 0.88 -6.04
N LYS A 79 -10.07 0.53 -4.81
CA LYS A 79 -9.25 1.42 -3.96
C LYS A 79 -7.90 1.78 -4.60
N MET A 80 -7.25 0.84 -5.29
CA MET A 80 -6.01 1.17 -6.02
C MET A 80 -6.28 2.15 -7.18
N ARG A 81 -7.36 1.94 -7.94
CA ARG A 81 -7.76 2.85 -9.03
C ARG A 81 -8.08 4.24 -8.51
N ASP A 82 -8.86 4.32 -7.43
CA ASP A 82 -9.23 5.58 -6.80
C ASP A 82 -8.00 6.28 -6.20
N GLY A 83 -7.04 5.53 -5.65
CA GLY A 83 -5.75 6.06 -5.23
C GLY A 83 -5.01 6.81 -6.35
N ILE A 84 -5.01 6.29 -7.58
CA ILE A 84 -4.40 6.98 -8.73
C ILE A 84 -5.14 8.29 -9.04
N LYS A 85 -6.48 8.28 -8.98
CA LYS A 85 -7.30 9.46 -9.23
C LYS A 85 -7.09 10.54 -8.17
N ASP A 86 -6.98 10.13 -6.91
CA ASP A 86 -6.96 11.03 -5.74
C ASP A 86 -5.54 11.52 -5.39
N HIS A 87 -4.52 10.68 -5.56
CA HIS A 87 -3.13 10.96 -5.16
C HIS A 87 -2.13 11.05 -6.32
N GLY A 88 -2.57 10.79 -7.55
CA GLY A 88 -1.78 10.86 -8.78
C GLY A 88 -1.09 9.55 -9.15
N ALA A 89 -0.16 9.61 -10.12
CA ALA A 89 0.56 8.44 -10.60
C ALA A 89 1.45 7.81 -9.53
N VAL A 90 1.68 6.50 -9.64
CA VAL A 90 2.58 5.76 -8.74
C VAL A 90 3.99 6.34 -8.80
N ARG A 91 4.54 6.66 -7.63
CA ARG A 91 5.73 7.51 -7.45
C ARG A 91 7.04 6.73 -7.44
N ASP A 92 7.01 5.47 -6.98
CA ASP A 92 8.19 4.62 -6.84
C ASP A 92 7.83 3.13 -7.03
N GLY A 93 8.83 2.25 -7.02
CA GLY A 93 8.64 0.80 -7.16
C GLY A 93 8.36 0.34 -8.58
N VAL A 94 7.92 -0.91 -8.71
CA VAL A 94 7.77 -1.59 -10.01
C VAL A 94 6.67 -1.00 -10.91
N TYR A 95 5.73 -0.26 -10.31
CA TYR A 95 4.63 0.39 -11.02
C TYR A 95 4.88 1.88 -11.27
N ALA A 96 6.06 2.40 -10.92
CA ALA A 96 6.39 3.81 -11.13
C ALA A 96 6.25 4.20 -12.61
N MET A 97 5.36 5.15 -12.90
CA MET A 97 5.09 5.61 -14.26
C MET A 97 6.17 6.60 -14.71
N THR A 98 7.39 6.09 -14.89
CA THR A 98 8.56 6.87 -15.35
C THR A 98 8.57 7.00 -16.88
N GLY A 99 7.67 7.81 -17.43
CA GLY A 99 7.80 8.54 -18.72
C GLY A 99 8.31 7.84 -20.01
N GLY A 100 8.52 6.52 -20.07
CA GLY A 100 9.16 5.86 -21.21
C GLY A 100 8.69 4.42 -21.49
N GLY A 101 7.80 3.88 -20.67
CA GLY A 101 7.18 2.58 -20.90
C GLY A 101 5.70 2.76 -21.18
N LYS A 102 5.21 2.19 -22.29
CA LYS A 102 3.77 2.12 -22.57
C LYS A 102 3.02 1.66 -21.32
N SER A 103 1.92 2.36 -20.98
CA SER A 103 0.95 1.91 -19.98
C SER A 103 0.57 0.46 -20.28
N PHE A 104 0.86 -0.47 -19.36
CA PHE A 104 0.32 -1.84 -19.41
C PHE A 104 -1.03 -1.94 -18.72
N THR A 105 -1.46 -0.90 -18.02
CA THR A 105 -2.84 -0.71 -17.59
C THR A 105 -3.62 -0.10 -18.75
N THR A 106 -3.79 -0.90 -19.81
CA THR A 106 -5.02 -0.75 -20.61
C THR A 106 -6.08 -1.35 -19.71
N GLU A 107 -6.92 -0.51 -19.11
CA GLU A 107 -8.19 -0.97 -18.60
C GLU A 107 -8.83 -1.75 -19.76
N GLU A 108 -9.08 -3.05 -19.57
CA GLU A 108 -10.00 -3.76 -20.44
C GLU A 108 -11.35 -3.07 -20.28
N GLU A 109 -11.58 -2.05 -21.13
CA GLU A 109 -12.90 -1.52 -21.39
C GLU A 109 -13.76 -2.71 -21.79
N GLY A 110 -14.65 -3.11 -20.89
CA GLY A 110 -15.59 -4.18 -21.15
C GLY A 110 -16.46 -3.82 -22.35
N ARG A 111 -16.20 -4.48 -23.49
CA ARG A 111 -17.20 -5.10 -24.37
C ARG A 111 -16.59 -5.86 -25.54
#